data_AF-A0A251V4I7-F1
#
_entry.id   AF-A0A251V4I7-F1
#
_cell.length_a   1.000
_cell.length_b   1.000
_cell.length_c   1.000
_cell.angle_alpha   90.00
_cell.angle_beta   90.00
_cell.angle_gamma   90.00
#
_symmetry.space_group_name_H-M   'P 1'
#
loop_
_entity.id
_entity.type
_entity.pdbx_description
1 polymer ?
#
loop_
_entity_poly.entity_id
_entity_poly.type
_entity_poly.pdbx_seq_one_letter_code
_entity_poly.pdbx_strand_id
1 'polypeptide(L)'
;MTDQGEIMEVKASKLASTKTNVANSYYSVPYCRPYKIVETAQNLGDILSGGGIQNTLYKFRMRATTVCNFVCRITLNEKTAKEFKQKIDDEYRVNMILDDLPLVTKTNHDSPHLYQLGYLVGHKVRFANVSLY
;
A
#
# COMPACT_ATOMS: atom_id res chain seq x y z
N MET A 1 0.50 -19.43 18.31
CA MET A 1 0.93 -19.98 17.00
C MET A 1 -0.32 -20.08 16.17
N THR A 2 -0.38 -19.37 15.06
CA THR A 2 -1.56 -19.34 14.18
C THR A 2 -1.78 -20.68 13.50
N ASP A 3 -3.04 -21.05 13.33
CA ASP A 3 -3.44 -22.34 12.76
C ASP A 3 -3.24 -22.35 11.24
N GLN A 4 -3.04 -23.54 10.66
CA GLN A 4 -2.88 -23.65 9.22
C GLN A 4 -4.14 -23.17 8.48
N GLY A 5 -3.98 -22.26 7.53
CA GLY A 5 -5.10 -21.69 6.79
C GLY A 5 -5.85 -20.57 7.51
N GLU A 6 -5.41 -20.17 8.71
CA GLU A 6 -5.94 -19.00 9.41
C GLU A 6 -5.85 -17.76 8.52
N ILE A 7 -6.97 -17.01 8.47
CA ILE A 7 -7.06 -15.79 7.68
C ILE A 7 -6.48 -14.65 8.49
N MET A 8 -5.46 -14.02 7.93
CA MET A 8 -4.84 -12.83 8.51
C MET A 8 -5.24 -11.59 7.72
N GLU A 9 -5.72 -10.59 8.43
CA GLU A 9 -6.10 -9.30 7.84
C GLU A 9 -4.87 -8.43 7.64
N VAL A 10 -4.74 -7.88 6.43
CA VAL A 10 -3.69 -6.89 6.14
C VAL A 10 -4.24 -5.51 6.43
N LYS A 11 -3.45 -4.71 7.14
CA LYS A 11 -3.74 -3.31 7.39
C LYS A 11 -2.73 -2.42 6.66
N ALA A 12 -3.06 -1.16 6.44
CA ALA A 12 -2.19 -0.20 5.79
C ALA A 12 -2.02 1.06 6.64
N SER A 13 -0.79 1.57 6.71
CA SER A 13 -0.53 2.89 7.25
C SER A 13 -0.97 3.97 6.26
N LYS A 14 -0.94 5.23 6.71
CA LYS A 14 -0.93 6.37 5.79
C LYS A 14 0.21 6.25 4.77
N LEU A 15 -0.02 6.78 3.57
CA LEU A 15 0.97 6.89 2.52
C LEU A 15 2.06 7.86 2.94
N ALA A 16 3.31 7.47 2.71
CA ALA A 16 4.50 8.28 2.98
C ALA A 16 5.23 8.58 1.67
N SER A 17 5.82 9.77 1.55
CA SER A 17 6.59 10.20 0.38
C SER A 17 7.95 10.69 0.86
N THR A 18 8.99 10.45 0.05
CA THR A 18 10.33 11.02 0.27
C THR A 18 10.45 12.43 -0.29
N LYS A 19 9.48 12.88 -1.09
CA LYS A 19 9.46 14.21 -1.72
C LYS A 19 8.64 15.22 -0.94
N THR A 20 7.68 14.76 -0.14
CA THR A 20 6.74 15.61 0.58
C THR A 20 6.68 15.20 2.05
N ASN A 21 6.51 16.17 2.93
CA ASN A 21 6.31 15.92 4.36
C ASN A 21 4.83 15.65 4.71
N VAL A 22 3.96 15.42 3.72
CA VAL A 22 2.51 15.29 3.90
C VAL A 22 2.10 13.83 3.79
N ALA A 23 1.72 13.24 4.93
CA ALA A 23 1.13 11.91 4.98
C ALA A 23 -0.32 11.94 4.48
N ASN A 24 -0.68 11.04 3.58
CA ASN A 24 -2.05 10.93 3.06
C ASN A 24 -2.71 9.63 3.52
N SER A 25 -4.03 9.60 3.63
CA SER A 25 -4.76 8.33 3.88
C SER A 25 -4.44 7.30 2.80
N TYR A 26 -4.42 6.01 3.18
CA TYR A 26 -4.27 4.89 2.25
C TYR A 26 -5.31 4.96 1.11
N TYR A 27 -6.54 5.37 1.42
CA TYR A 27 -7.62 5.51 0.45
C TYR A 27 -7.66 6.86 -0.28
N SER A 28 -6.64 7.71 -0.13
CA SER A 28 -6.49 8.92 -0.95
C SER A 28 -6.13 8.61 -2.41
N VAL A 29 -5.69 7.39 -2.68
CA VAL A 29 -5.52 6.82 -4.02
C VAL A 29 -6.70 5.91 -4.34
N PRO A 30 -7.01 5.67 -5.63
CA PRO A 30 -8.17 4.90 -6.06
C PRO A 30 -7.95 3.39 -5.86
N TYR A 31 -7.82 2.96 -4.62
CA TYR A 31 -7.79 1.55 -4.23
C TYR A 31 -9.19 1.02 -3.91
N CYS A 32 -9.32 -0.31 -3.91
CA CYS A 32 -10.55 -1.00 -3.57
C CYS A 32 -10.95 -0.69 -2.12
N ARG A 33 -12.11 -0.05 -1.95
CA ARG A 33 -12.59 0.36 -0.62
C ARG A 33 -13.49 -0.70 0.00
N PRO A 34 -13.30 -1.07 1.28
CA PRO A 34 -14.27 -1.86 2.03
C PRO A 34 -15.53 -1.05 2.28
N TYR A 35 -16.62 -1.74 2.64
CA TYR A 35 -17.88 -1.09 3.02
C TYR A 35 -17.72 -0.08 4.16
N LYS A 36 -16.88 -0.44 5.15
CA LYS A 36 -16.52 0.43 6.27
C LYS A 36 -15.00 0.52 6.39
N ILE A 37 -14.49 1.75 6.36
CA ILE A 37 -13.10 2.05 6.69
C ILE A 37 -13.04 2.24 8.20
N VAL A 38 -12.20 1.42 8.84
CA VAL A 38 -11.89 1.49 10.27
C VAL A 38 -10.45 1.96 10.38
N GLU A 39 -10.26 3.04 11.11
CA GLU A 39 -8.95 3.60 11.45
C GLU A 39 -8.65 3.30 12.92
N THR A 40 -7.50 2.70 13.20
CA THR A 40 -7.09 2.30 14.54
C THR A 40 -5.69 2.83 14.83
N ALA A 41 -5.53 3.60 15.91
CA ALA A 41 -4.21 3.98 16.39
C ALA A 41 -3.56 2.81 17.12
N GLN A 42 -2.31 2.50 16.81
CA GLN A 42 -1.55 1.44 17.51
C GLN A 42 -0.77 1.99 18.71
N ASN A 43 -0.30 3.23 18.61
CA ASN A 43 0.54 3.85 19.63
C ASN A 43 0.13 5.31 19.89
N LEU A 44 0.74 5.95 20.90
CA LEU A 44 0.44 7.34 21.24
C LEU A 44 0.84 8.33 20.13
N GLY A 45 1.92 8.04 19.38
CA GLY A 45 2.36 8.88 18.27
C GLY A 45 1.35 8.94 17.12
N ASP A 46 0.66 7.83 16.85
CA ASP A 46 -0.44 7.73 15.89
C ASP A 46 -1.60 8.65 16.30
N ILE A 47 -1.97 8.62 17.59
CA ILE A 47 -3.02 9.49 18.15
C ILE A 47 -2.63 10.96 17.97
N LEU A 48 -1.40 11.32 18.37
CA LEU A 48 -0.90 12.70 18.32
C LEU A 48 -0.76 13.22 16.89
N SER A 49 -0.40 12.35 15.94
CA SER A 49 -0.27 12.69 14.52
C SER A 49 -1.63 12.65 13.79
N GLY A 50 -2.72 12.39 14.51
CA GLY A 50 -4.07 12.27 13.96
C GLY A 50 -4.15 11.19 12.88
N GLY A 51 -3.38 10.11 13.02
CA GLY A 51 -3.26 9.07 12.01
C GLY A 51 -3.26 7.69 12.60
N GLY A 52 -4.14 6.84 12.08
CA GLY A 52 -4.16 5.43 12.41
C GLY A 52 -3.86 4.56 11.20
N ILE A 53 -3.90 3.27 11.48
CA ILE A 53 -3.82 2.20 10.51
C ILE A 53 -5.22 1.87 10.02
N GLN A 54 -5.36 1.72 8.70
CA GLN A 54 -6.63 1.48 8.03
C GLN A 54 -6.75 0.01 7.61
N ASN A 55 -7.93 -0.58 7.79
CA ASN A 55 -8.20 -1.93 7.29
C ASN A 55 -8.13 -1.97 5.76
N THR A 56 -7.62 -3.06 5.19
CA THR A 56 -7.63 -3.31 3.74
C THR A 56 -8.52 -4.50 3.39
N LEU A 57 -8.74 -4.71 2.09
CA LEU A 57 -9.44 -5.91 1.59
C LEU A 57 -8.51 -7.11 1.37
N TYR A 58 -7.20 -6.93 1.54
CA TYR A 58 -6.24 -8.02 1.38
C TYR A 58 -6.28 -8.97 2.58
N LYS A 59 -6.30 -10.27 2.26
CA LYS A 59 -6.33 -11.36 3.23
C LYS A 59 -5.25 -12.37 2.89
N PHE A 60 -4.44 -12.72 3.89
CA PHE A 60 -3.40 -13.73 3.78
C PHE A 60 -3.88 -15.00 4.47
N ARG A 61 -3.41 -16.15 4.00
CA ARG A 61 -3.68 -17.44 4.65
C ARG A 61 -2.37 -17.98 5.20
N MET A 62 -2.35 -18.31 6.50
CA MET A 62 -1.14 -18.81 7.12
C MET A 62 -0.69 -20.15 6.52
N ARG A 63 0.61 -20.26 6.29
CA ARG A 63 1.26 -21.41 5.64
C ARG A 63 0.72 -21.74 4.24
N ALA A 64 0.15 -20.76 3.54
CA ALA A 64 -0.34 -20.93 2.17
C ALA A 64 0.21 -19.85 1.24
N THR A 65 1.13 -20.23 0.37
CA THR A 65 1.68 -19.33 -0.65
C THR A 65 0.60 -18.97 -1.67
N THR A 66 0.22 -17.68 -1.69
CA THR A 66 -0.72 -17.14 -2.68
C THR A 66 0.02 -16.14 -3.53
N VAL A 67 -0.01 -16.33 -4.85
CA VAL A 67 0.54 -15.38 -5.83
C VAL A 67 -0.59 -14.72 -6.59
N CYS A 68 -0.43 -13.42 -6.89
CA CYS A 68 -1.35 -12.65 -7.74
C CYS A 68 -2.84 -12.77 -7.34
N ASN A 69 -3.18 -12.40 -6.10
CA ASN A 69 -4.57 -12.32 -5.67
C ASN A 69 -5.16 -10.93 -5.98
N PHE A 70 -6.23 -10.90 -6.77
CA PHE A 70 -6.85 -9.67 -7.24
C PHE A 70 -8.08 -9.30 -6.40
N VAL A 71 -8.11 -8.08 -5.86
CA VAL A 71 -9.19 -7.63 -4.99
C VAL A 71 -10.37 -7.05 -5.79
N CYS A 72 -10.15 -6.08 -6.67
CA CYS A 72 -11.20 -5.47 -7.49
C CYS A 72 -10.63 -4.64 -8.65
N ARG A 73 -11.42 -4.46 -9.73
CA ARG A 73 -11.09 -3.59 -10.88
C ARG A 73 -11.68 -2.22 -10.63
N ILE A 74 -10.89 -1.18 -10.91
CA ILE A 74 -11.31 0.21 -10.80
C ILE A 74 -11.06 0.88 -12.14
N THR A 75 -12.10 1.52 -12.67
CA THR A 75 -11.99 2.38 -13.86
C THR A 75 -11.80 3.81 -13.39
N LEU A 76 -10.68 4.43 -13.77
CA LEU A 76 -10.39 5.81 -13.42
C LEU A 76 -11.08 6.77 -14.38
N ASN A 77 -11.72 7.80 -13.84
CA ASN A 77 -12.09 8.98 -14.63
C ASN A 77 -10.89 9.93 -14.76
N GLU A 78 -11.00 10.94 -15.62
CA GLU A 78 -9.92 11.89 -15.91
C GLU A 78 -9.36 12.58 -14.66
N LYS A 79 -10.24 13.04 -13.77
CA LYS A 79 -9.86 13.73 -12.52
C LYS A 79 -9.08 12.79 -11.61
N THR A 80 -9.62 11.61 -11.33
CA THR A 80 -8.99 10.62 -10.45
C THR A 80 -7.69 10.09 -11.04
N ALA A 81 -7.60 9.93 -12.36
CA ALA A 81 -6.38 9.55 -13.05
C ALA A 81 -5.28 10.60 -12.87
N LYS A 82 -5.62 11.90 -12.96
CA LYS A 82 -4.68 13.01 -12.74
C LYS A 82 -4.17 13.05 -11.29
N GLU A 83 -5.07 12.92 -10.32
CA GLU A 83 -4.72 12.86 -8.89
C GLU A 83 -3.84 11.63 -8.57
N PHE A 84 -4.19 10.47 -9.14
CA PHE A 84 -3.41 9.25 -8.97
C PHE A 84 -2.00 9.38 -9.56
N LYS A 85 -1.89 9.94 -10.77
CA LYS A 85 -0.61 10.26 -11.41
C LYS A 85 0.25 11.18 -10.54
N GLN A 86 -0.34 12.21 -9.92
CA GLN A 86 0.39 13.09 -9.01
C GLN A 86 0.95 12.32 -7.80
N LYS A 87 0.20 11.37 -7.24
CA LYS A 87 0.72 10.52 -6.15
C LYS A 87 1.88 9.64 -6.59
N ILE A 88 1.89 9.18 -7.84
CA ILE A 88 3.03 8.45 -8.43
C ILE A 88 4.21 9.41 -8.64
N ASP A 89 3.97 10.63 -9.12
CA ASP A 89 5.00 11.65 -9.34
C ASP A 89 5.72 12.07 -8.05
N ASP A 90 4.95 12.16 -6.97
CA ASP A 90 5.41 12.48 -5.62
C ASP A 90 6.02 11.26 -4.89
N GLU A 91 6.17 10.11 -5.56
CA GLU A 91 6.81 8.90 -5.04
C GLU A 91 6.20 8.42 -3.71
N TYR A 92 4.87 8.50 -3.61
CA TYR A 92 4.18 7.95 -2.45
C TYR A 92 4.38 6.43 -2.39
N ARG A 93 4.59 5.94 -1.17
CA ARG A 93 4.75 4.54 -0.81
C ARG A 93 3.63 4.12 0.13
N VAL A 94 3.22 2.87 -0.04
CA VAL A 94 2.28 2.17 0.83
C VAL A 94 3.10 1.30 1.78
N ASN A 95 2.88 1.44 3.10
CA ASN A 95 3.36 0.45 4.06
C ASN A 95 2.18 -0.36 4.57
N MET A 96 2.33 -1.68 4.53
CA MET A 96 1.32 -2.64 4.99
C MET A 96 1.82 -3.38 6.22
N ILE A 97 0.89 -3.82 7.05
CA ILE A 97 1.13 -4.47 8.33
C ILE A 97 0.32 -5.76 8.37
N LEU A 98 0.96 -6.84 8.80
CA LEU A 98 0.37 -8.16 9.00
C LEU A 98 0.87 -8.68 10.35
N ASP A 99 -0.04 -8.99 11.27
CA ASP A 99 0.32 -9.47 12.62
C ASP A 99 1.33 -8.55 13.34
N ASP A 100 1.07 -7.24 13.30
CA ASP A 100 1.94 -6.20 13.86
C ASP A 100 3.37 -6.13 13.27
N LEU A 101 3.65 -6.87 12.19
CA LEU A 101 4.90 -6.83 11.46
C LEU A 101 4.74 -6.11 10.11
N PRO A 102 5.74 -5.29 9.70
CA PRO A 102 5.69 -4.61 8.41
C PRO A 102 5.93 -5.60 7.26
N LEU A 103 5.16 -5.44 6.19
CA LEU A 103 5.37 -6.18 4.95
C LEU A 103 6.48 -5.54 4.10
N VAL A 104 7.26 -6.39 3.46
CA VAL A 104 8.35 -6.00 2.57
C VAL A 104 8.10 -6.48 1.14
N THR A 105 8.56 -5.70 0.18
CA THR A 105 8.58 -6.07 -1.23
C THR A 105 10.00 -6.40 -1.65
N LYS A 106 10.17 -7.52 -2.35
CA LYS A 106 11.44 -7.86 -3.00
C LYS A 106 11.64 -6.93 -4.19
N THR A 107 12.78 -6.26 -4.26
CA THR A 107 13.11 -5.42 -5.42
C THR A 107 13.67 -6.27 -6.55
N ASN A 108 13.34 -5.92 -7.80
CA ASN A 108 13.81 -6.61 -9.01
C ASN A 108 15.20 -6.12 -9.48
N HIS A 109 15.94 -5.38 -8.65
CA HIS A 109 17.30 -4.99 -9.00
C HIS A 109 18.24 -6.22 -8.98
N ASP A 110 19.32 -6.19 -9.77
CA ASP A 110 20.30 -7.28 -9.97
C ASP A 110 20.98 -7.84 -8.70
N SER A 111 20.59 -7.35 -7.52
CA SER A 111 20.99 -7.88 -6.22
C SER A 111 19.90 -8.79 -5.64
N PRO A 112 20.09 -10.12 -5.57
CA PRO A 112 19.03 -11.11 -5.29
C PRO A 112 18.36 -11.04 -3.90
N HIS A 113 18.72 -10.07 -3.03
CA HIS A 113 18.29 -10.04 -1.63
C HIS A 113 17.89 -8.65 -1.09
N LEU A 114 17.65 -7.65 -1.94
CA LEU A 114 17.22 -6.34 -1.44
C LEU A 114 15.70 -6.29 -1.21
N TYR A 115 15.31 -6.24 0.06
CA TYR A 115 13.95 -6.03 0.53
C TYR A 115 13.72 -4.57 0.90
N GLN A 116 12.58 -4.04 0.51
CA GLN A 116 12.16 -2.70 0.91
C GLN A 116 10.84 -2.76 1.68
N LEU A 117 10.69 -1.89 2.67
CA LEU A 117 9.40 -1.70 3.35
C LEU A 117 8.36 -1.20 2.35
N GLY A 118 7.21 -1.88 2.33
CA GLY A 118 6.10 -1.49 1.49
C GLY A 118 6.39 -1.55 -0.01
N TYR A 119 5.61 -0.80 -0.79
CA TYR A 119 5.76 -0.67 -2.25
C TYR A 119 5.38 0.74 -2.72
N LEU A 120 5.83 1.12 -3.92
CA LEU A 120 5.46 2.40 -4.55
C LEU A 120 4.02 2.35 -5.08
N VAL A 121 3.28 3.44 -4.91
CA VAL A 121 1.91 3.56 -5.45
C VAL A 121 1.84 3.27 -6.95
N GLY A 122 2.90 3.63 -7.69
CA GLY A 122 3.10 3.27 -9.08
C GLY A 122 4.53 3.56 -9.53
N HIS A 123 4.87 3.14 -10.74
CA HIS A 123 6.20 3.33 -11.32
C HIS A 123 6.11 4.17 -12.58
N LYS A 124 7.09 5.06 -12.79
CA LYS A 124 7.25 5.73 -14.09
C LYS A 124 8.05 4.82 -15.01
N VAL A 125 7.44 4.40 -16.11
CA VAL A 125 8.13 3.65 -17.15
C VAL A 125 8.51 4.62 -18.25
N ARG A 126 9.81 4.74 -18.55
CA ARG A 126 10.25 5.54 -19.71
C ARG A 126 10.27 4.65 -20.94
N PHE A 127 9.49 5.00 -21.96
CA PHE A 127 9.52 4.36 -23.26
C PHE A 127 9.80 5.42 -24.33
N ALA A 128 10.91 5.30 -25.05
CA ALA A 128 11.30 6.23 -26.13
C ALA A 128 11.15 7.73 -25.76
N ASN A 129 11.71 8.14 -24.60
CA ASN A 129 11.62 9.50 -24.02
C ASN A 129 10.21 9.98 -23.61
N VAL A 130 9.20 9.10 -23.65
CA VAL A 130 7.87 9.36 -23.09
C VAL A 130 7.75 8.68 -21.73
N SER A 131 7.29 9.42 -20.72
CA SER A 131 6.98 8.85 -19.41
C SER A 131 5.58 8.26 -19.41
N LEU A 132 5.51 6.94 -19.32
CA LEU A 132 4.31 6.14 -19.11
C LEU A 132 4.18 5.80 -17.62
N TYR A 133 2.96 5.46 -17.21
CA TYR A 133 2.58 5.15 -15.83
C TYR A 133 1.88 3.80 -15.80
#